data_AF-A0A947BMS4-F1
#
_entry.id   AF-A0A947BMS4-F1
#
_cell.length_a   1.000
_cell.length_b   1.000
_cell.length_c   1.000
_cell.angle_alpha   90.00
_cell.angle_beta   90.00
_cell.angle_gamma   90.00
#
_symmetry.space_group_name_H-M   'P 1'
#
loop_
_entity.id
_entity.type
_entity.pdbx_description
1 polymer ?
#
loop_
_entity_poly.entity_id
_entity_poly.type
_entity_poly.pdbx_seq_one_letter_code
_entity_poly.pdbx_strand_id
1 'polypeptide(L)' 'IFLTSITTIAGMLPLLSETSLQAQVLIPLVASVVFGMISSTLLLLLVLPSAYAIMEDLGIREIDEDEMEFIEQTGT' A
#
# COMPACT_ATOMS: atom_id res chain seq x y z
N ILE A 1 2.45 1.44 -5.05
CA ILE A 1 3.14 0.47 -4.17
C ILE A 1 4.59 0.29 -4.59
N PHE A 2 4.89 -0.13 -5.83
CA PHE A 2 6.27 -0.36 -6.29
C PHE A 2 7.20 0.86 -6.21
N LEU A 3 6.81 2.00 -6.81
CA LEU A 3 7.58 3.25 -6.76
C LEU A 3 7.75 3.77 -5.33
N THR A 4 6.69 3.71 -4.53
CA THR A 4 6.67 4.14 -3.12
C THR A 4 7.65 3.33 -2.29
N SER A 5 7.65 2.00 -2.43
CA SER A 5 8.58 1.13 -1.72
C SER A 5 10.04 1.40 -2.11
N ILE A 6 10.31 1.63 -3.40
CA ILE A 6 11.66 2.00 -3.88
C ILE A 6 12.11 3.32 -3.23
N THR A 7 11.24 4.34 -3.22
CA THR A 7 11.57 5.63 -2.59
C THR A 7 11.80 5.51 -1.08
N THR A 8 11.07 4.65 -0.37
CA THR A 8 11.30 4.40 1.07
C THR A 8 12.66 3.74 1.33
N ILE A 9 13.01 2.72 0.54
CA ILE A 9 14.30 2.02 0.66
C ILE A 9 15.45 2.98 0.34
N ALA A 10 15.32 3.76 -0.75
CA ALA A 10 16.31 4.75 -1.14
C ALA A 10 16.49 5.85 -0.08
N GLY A 11 15.40 6.29 0.58
CA GLY A 11 15.45 7.30 1.64
C GLY A 11 16.12 6.85 2.93
N MET A 12 16.22 5.54 3.19
CA MET A 12 16.95 4.99 4.33
C MET A 12 18.46 4.82 4.08
N LEU A 13 18.90 4.90 2.83
CA LEU A 13 20.32 4.80 2.45
C LEU A 13 21.25 5.80 3.15
N PRO A 14 20.93 7.11 3.27
CA PRO A 14 21.77 8.06 4.02
C PRO A 14 21.88 7.74 5.51
N LEU A 15 20.87 7.10 6.11
CA LEU A 15 20.92 6.69 7.52
C LEU A 15 21.88 5.51 7.77
N LEU A 16 22.09 4.67 6.76
CA LEU A 16 23.05 3.57 6.82
C LEU A 16 24.50 4.02 6.55
N SER A 17 24.69 5.26 6.08
CA SER A 17 26.00 5.86 5.85
C SER A 17 26.64 6.46 7.11
N GLU A 18 25.91 6.52 8.21
CA GLU A 18 26.43 6.93 9.51
C GLU A 18 27.11 5.75 10.23
N THR A 19 28.33 5.94 10.72
CA THR A 19 29.11 4.89 11.40
C THR A 19 29.04 4.97 12.92
N SER A 20 28.02 5.63 13.47
CA SER A 20 27.78 5.73 14.91
C SER A 20 27.37 4.37 15.52
N LEU A 21 27.64 4.16 16.81
CA LEU A 21 27.09 3.04 17.58
C LEU A 21 25.56 2.95 17.48
N GLN A 22 24.85 4.07 17.28
CA GLN A 22 23.40 4.06 17.01
C GLN A 22 23.04 3.43 15.66
N ALA A 23 23.90 3.56 14.64
CA ALA A 23 23.65 3.00 13.32
C ALA A 23 23.78 1.46 13.29
N GLN A 24 24.57 0.87 14.20
CA GLN A 24 24.73 -0.58 14.28
C GLN A 24 23.44 -1.31 14.67
N VAL A 25 22.56 -0.65 15.45
CA VAL A 25 21.23 -1.19 15.79
C VAL A 25 20.22 -0.92 14.67
N LEU A 26 20.43 0.14 13.90
CA LEU A 26 19.56 0.54 12.80
C LEU A 26 19.68 -0.40 11.58
N ILE A 27 20.87 -0.90 11.27
CA ILE A 27 21.12 -1.82 10.15
C ILE A 27 20.21 -3.07 10.21
N PRO A 28 20.17 -3.86 11.30
CA PRO A 28 19.30 -5.05 11.38
C PRO A 28 17.81 -4.70 11.44
N LEU A 29 17.45 -3.54 11.99
CA LEU A 29 16.08 -3.03 12.00
C LEU A 29 15.59 -2.78 10.57
N VAL A 30 16.36 -1.98 9.80
CA VAL A 30 16.02 -1.62 8.42
C VAL A 30 15.97 -2.87 7.53
N ALA A 31 16.91 -3.81 7.69
CA ALA A 31 16.88 -5.07 6.95
C ALA A 31 15.57 -5.85 7.15
N SER A 32 15.06 -5.92 8.38
CA SER A 32 13.79 -6.58 8.70
C SER A 32 12.59 -5.87 8.06
N VAL A 33 12.58 -4.54 8.10
CA VAL A 33 11.52 -3.72 7.50
C VAL A 33 11.51 -3.86 5.97
N VAL A 34 12.67 -3.81 5.31
CA VAL A 34 12.77 -3.96 3.85
C VAL A 34 12.28 -5.33 3.40
N PHE A 35 12.66 -6.40 4.11
CA PHE A 35 12.15 -7.74 3.84
C PHE A 35 10.62 -7.80 3.99
N GLY A 36 10.08 -7.24 5.08
CA GLY A 36 8.64 -7.15 5.31
C GLY A 36 7.91 -6.34 4.24
N MET A 37 8.48 -5.24 3.76
CA MET A 37 7.89 -4.41 2.71
C MET A 37 7.80 -5.14 1.36
N ILE A 38 8.83 -5.90 0.98
CA ILE A 38 8.80 -6.68 -0.27
C ILE A 38 7.73 -7.77 -0.19
N SER A 39 7.71 -8.54 0.90
CA SER A 39 6.72 -9.59 1.14
C SER A 39 5.29 -9.03 1.17
N SER A 40 5.08 -7.94 1.91
CA SER A 40 3.79 -7.25 2.01
C SER A 40 3.35 -6.68 0.66
N THR A 41 4.26 -6.13 -0.15
CA THR A 41 3.93 -5.63 -1.49
C THR A 41 3.43 -6.76 -2.39
N LEU A 42 4.09 -7.92 -2.36
CA LEU A 42 3.66 -9.10 -3.12
C LEU A 42 2.30 -9.62 -2.65
N LEU A 43 2.11 -9.71 -1.32
CA LEU A 43 0.83 -10.10 -0.74
C LEU A 43 -0.27 -9.11 -1.12
N LEU A 44 -0.05 -7.81 -1.02
CA LEU A 44 -1.05 -6.81 -1.39
C LEU A 44 -1.41 -6.88 -2.87
N LEU A 45 -0.46 -7.12 -3.77
CA LEU A 45 -0.77 -7.27 -5.20
C LEU A 45 -1.67 -8.49 -5.49
N LEU A 46 -1.64 -9.54 -4.67
CA LEU A 46 -2.46 -10.75 -4.84
C LEU A 46 -3.74 -10.74 -3.99
N VAL A 47 -3.60 -10.43 -2.71
CA VAL A 47 -4.65 -10.50 -1.69
C VAL A 47 -5.61 -9.33 -1.83
N LEU A 48 -5.14 -8.11 -2.09
CA LEU A 48 -6.03 -6.95 -2.21
C LEU A 48 -7.07 -7.12 -3.34
N PRO A 49 -6.71 -7.48 -4.59
CA PRO A 49 -7.72 -7.71 -5.63
C PRO A 49 -8.62 -8.91 -5.32
N SER A 50 -8.07 -9.97 -4.75
CA SER A 50 -8.86 -11.15 -4.35
C SER A 50 -9.86 -10.80 -3.25
N ALA A 51 -9.46 -9.99 -2.27
CA ALA A 51 -10.32 -9.52 -1.19
C ALA A 51 -11.42 -8.60 -1.72
N TYR A 52 -11.09 -7.70 -2.66
CA TYR A 52 -12.10 -6.85 -3.32
C TYR A 52 -13.13 -7.67 -4.10
N ALA A 53 -12.69 -8.70 -4.84
CA ALA A 53 -13.59 -9.61 -5.54
C ALA A 53 -14.50 -10.39 -4.56
N ILE A 54 -13.95 -10.89 -3.45
CA ILE A 54 -14.74 -11.56 -2.41
C ILE A 54 -15.74 -10.59 -1.76
N MET A 55 -15.36 -9.35 -1.49
CA MET A 55 -16.28 -8.34 -0.93
C MET A 55 -17.43 -8.01 -1.88
N GLU A 56 -17.17 -8.02 -3.19
CA GLU A 56 -18.20 -7.88 -4.23
C GLU A 56 -19.14 -9.08 -4.22
N ASP A 57 -18.62 -10.31 -4.18
CA ASP A 57 -19.42 -11.54 -4.11
C ASP A 57 -20.26 -11.64 -2.82
N LEU A 58 -19.76 -11.08 -1.71
CA LEU A 58 -20.47 -11.01 -0.43
C LEU A 58 -21.56 -9.94 -0.39
N GLY A 59 -21.73 -9.15 -1.45
CA GLY A 59 -22.76 -8.10 -1.53
C GLY A 59 -22.53 -6.93 -0.57
N ILE A 60 -21.28 -6.69 -0.14
CA ILE A 60 -20.94 -5.64 0.84
C ILE A 60 -20.97 -4.23 0.20
N ARG A 61 -21.00 -4.14 -1.14
CA ARG A 61 -21.17 -2.85 -1.85
C ARG A 61 -22.65 -2.50 -1.94
N GLU A 62 -23.12 -1.61 -1.07
CA GLU A 62 -24.21 -0.70 -1.42
C GLU A 62 -23.64 0.24 -2.49
N ILE A 63 -23.97 -0.02 -3.76
CA ILE A 63 -23.78 0.97 -4.81
C ILE A 63 -24.84 2.03 -4.53
N ASP A 64 -24.44 3.20 -4.03
CA ASP A 64 -25.30 4.38 -4.05
C ASP A 64 -25.56 4.70 -5.54
N GLU A 65 -26.64 4.12 -6.09
CA GLU A 65 -27.16 4.38 -7.43
C GLU A 65 -27.68 5.84 -7.56
N ASP A 66 -27.72 6.58 -6.44
CA ASP A 66 -28.35 7.89 -6.30
C ASP A 66 -27.67 9.04 -7.07
N GLU A 67 -26.40 8.90 -7.49
CA GLU A 67 -25.69 9.97 -8.21
C GLU A 67 -25.98 9.95 -9.74
N MET A 68 -26.45 8.83 -10.28
CA MET A 68 -26.81 8.69 -11.70
C MET A 68 -28.19 9.28 -12.01
N GLU A 69 -29.12 9.26 -11.03
CA GLU A 69 -30.47 9.83 -11.18
C GLU A 69 -30.46 11.37 -11.12
N PHE A 70 -29.52 11.96 -10.36
CA PHE A 70 -29.39 13.42 -10.21
C PHE A 70 -28.89 14.14 -11.47
N ILE A 71 -28.07 13.46 -12.28
CA ILE A 71 -27.51 14.00 -13.52
C ILE A 71 -28.55 13.96 -14.66
N GLU A 72 -29.43 12.95 -14.68
CA GLU A 72 -30.50 12.85 -15.67
C GLU A 72 -31.61 13.90 -15.45
N GLN A 73 -31.88 14.26 -14.18
CA GLN A 73 -32.94 15.23 -13.82
C GLN A 73 -32.55 16.70 -13.99
N THR A 74 -31.26 17.04 -14.02
CA THR A 74 -30.79 18.45 -14.14
C THR A 74 -30.58 18.88 -15.61
N GLY A 75 -30.79 17.98 -16.57
CA GLY A 75 -30.50 18.17 -18.00
C GLY A 75 -31.66 18.63 -18.89
N THR A 76 -32.71 19.27 -18.35
CA THR A 76 -33.78 19.90 -19.16
C THR A 76 -34.06 21.34 -18.71
#